data_AF-A0A2S7NU99-F1
#
_entry.id   AF-A0A2S7NU99-F1
#
_cell.length_a   1.000
_cell.length_b   1.000
_cell.length_c   1.000
_cell.angle_alpha   90.00
_cell.angle_beta   90.00
_cell.angle_gamma   90.00
#
_symmetry.space_group_name_H-M   'P 1'
#
loop_
_entity.id
_entity.type
_entity.pdbx_description
1 polymer ?
#
loop_
_entity_poly.entity_id
_entity_poly.type
_entity_poly.pdbx_seq_one_letter_code
_entity_poly.pdbx_strand_id
1 'polypeptide(L)'
;MYADGHHDIQKQLALSGEPILDDLKGAYKLKEPIPVLEYQDLALQIRDYKEAYADYWDSTAGTDGKVVDAVLMPAAPHAAVIPGKWVHLAYTEVINVLDYTSLVIPVTHANKEIDIRPPYGNISSRFTDDREAYHGAPVGIQIVGRLWEEEKIIEIGKYVEMLLNDGNSLNDL
;
A
#
# COMPACT_ATOMS: atom_id res chain seq x y z
N MET A 1 4.44 -6.72 -13.89
CA MET A 1 3.92 -6.77 -15.27
C MET A 1 4.56 -5.66 -16.12
N TYR A 2 5.89 -5.50 -16.05
CA TYR A 2 6.62 -4.49 -16.82
C TYR A 2 7.63 -5.12 -17.79
N ALA A 3 7.92 -6.42 -17.62
CA ALA A 3 9.00 -7.09 -18.34
C ALA A 3 8.72 -7.26 -19.84
N ASP A 4 7.46 -7.46 -20.22
CA ASP A 4 7.03 -7.61 -21.61
C ASP A 4 6.80 -6.26 -22.32
N GLY A 5 7.10 -5.12 -21.68
CA GLY A 5 6.88 -3.80 -22.25
C GLY A 5 5.39 -3.48 -22.50
N HIS A 6 4.48 -4.13 -21.78
CA HIS A 6 3.02 -4.05 -21.92
C HIS A 6 2.45 -4.64 -23.23
N HIS A 7 3.21 -5.45 -23.95
CA HIS A 7 2.75 -6.07 -25.19
C HIS A 7 1.56 -7.01 -24.97
N ASP A 8 1.53 -7.76 -23.86
CA ASP A 8 0.40 -8.64 -23.56
C ASP A 8 -0.88 -7.84 -23.31
N ILE A 9 -0.80 -6.76 -22.52
CA ILE A 9 -1.94 -5.86 -22.26
C ILE A 9 -2.51 -5.32 -23.58
N GLN A 10 -1.66 -4.82 -24.48
CA GLN A 10 -2.11 -4.27 -25.77
C GLN A 10 -2.74 -5.34 -26.65
N LYS A 11 -2.20 -6.57 -26.64
CA LYS A 11 -2.76 -7.70 -27.35
C LYS A 11 -4.16 -8.04 -26.83
N GLN A 12 -4.36 -8.07 -25.51
CA GLN A 12 -5.68 -8.36 -24.93
C GLN A 12 -6.71 -7.27 -25.22
N LEU A 13 -6.32 -5.99 -25.15
CA LEU A 13 -7.19 -4.87 -25.52
C LEU A 13 -7.62 -4.93 -26.99
N ALA A 14 -6.72 -5.32 -27.90
CA ALA A 14 -7.06 -5.51 -29.30
C ALA A 14 -8.06 -6.65 -29.54
N LEU A 15 -8.01 -7.71 -28.72
CA LEU A 15 -8.96 -8.81 -28.77
C LEU A 15 -10.34 -8.44 -28.23
N SER A 16 -10.41 -7.62 -27.16
CA SER A 16 -11.68 -7.17 -26.59
C SER A 16 -12.36 -6.09 -27.44
N GLY A 17 -11.58 -5.27 -28.15
CA GLY A 17 -12.07 -4.08 -28.86
C GLY A 17 -12.37 -2.89 -27.93
N GLU A 18 -12.07 -3.02 -26.63
CA GLU A 18 -12.27 -1.96 -25.66
C GLU A 18 -11.09 -0.97 -25.67
N PRO A 19 -11.34 0.34 -25.58
CA PRO A 19 -10.28 1.30 -25.45
C PRO A 19 -9.66 1.23 -24.05
N ILE A 20 -8.36 1.49 -23.96
CA ILE A 20 -7.70 1.73 -22.67
C ILE A 20 -8.30 2.97 -21.99
N LEU A 21 -8.59 2.86 -20.70
CA LEU A 21 -9.06 3.97 -19.87
C LEU A 21 -8.06 5.12 -19.90
N ASP A 22 -8.55 6.36 -19.95
CA ASP A 22 -7.71 7.56 -20.07
C ASP A 22 -6.65 7.65 -18.96
N ASP A 23 -7.03 7.34 -17.73
CA ASP A 23 -6.13 7.35 -16.56
C ASP A 23 -5.01 6.30 -16.63
N LEU A 24 -5.19 5.25 -17.44
CA LEU A 24 -4.24 4.13 -17.56
C LEU A 24 -3.34 4.23 -18.79
N LYS A 25 -3.64 5.13 -19.74
CA LYS A 25 -2.86 5.32 -20.99
C LYS A 25 -1.38 5.57 -20.73
N GLY A 26 -1.07 6.37 -19.70
CA GLY A 26 0.31 6.65 -19.31
C GLY A 26 1.03 5.43 -18.73
N ALA A 27 0.35 4.68 -17.86
CA ALA A 27 0.91 3.51 -17.17
C ALA A 27 1.24 2.37 -18.15
N TYR A 28 0.33 2.08 -19.09
CA TYR A 28 0.45 0.98 -20.04
C TYR A 28 0.87 1.40 -21.45
N LYS A 29 1.55 2.55 -21.55
CA LYS A 29 2.21 2.93 -22.79
C LYS A 29 3.22 1.86 -23.18
N LEU A 30 3.18 1.42 -24.45
CA LEU A 30 4.14 0.45 -25.00
C LEU A 30 5.58 0.91 -24.77
N LYS A 31 6.41 -0.06 -24.39
CA LYS A 31 7.86 0.11 -24.18
C LYS A 31 8.57 -1.11 -24.75
N GLU A 32 9.87 -0.98 -24.98
CA GLU A 32 10.69 -2.14 -25.31
C GLU A 32 10.67 -3.14 -24.13
N PRO A 33 10.46 -4.44 -24.40
CA PRO A 33 10.60 -5.49 -23.39
C PRO A 33 12.01 -5.49 -22.81
N ILE A 34 12.12 -5.83 -21.53
CA ILE A 34 13.44 -5.95 -20.91
C ILE A 34 14.16 -7.22 -21.41
N PRO A 35 15.47 -7.17 -21.69
CA PRO A 35 16.24 -8.36 -22.04
C PRO A 35 16.22 -9.42 -20.94
N VAL A 36 16.28 -10.69 -21.32
CA VAL A 36 16.20 -11.82 -20.39
C VAL A 36 17.30 -11.79 -19.31
N LEU A 37 18.52 -11.40 -19.68
CA LEU A 37 19.62 -11.31 -18.71
C LEU A 37 19.37 -10.21 -17.66
N GLU A 38 18.87 -9.04 -18.09
CA GLU A 38 18.50 -7.96 -17.17
C GLU A 38 17.34 -8.37 -16.25
N TYR A 39 16.34 -9.09 -16.78
CA TYR A 39 15.26 -9.65 -15.97
C TYR A 39 15.77 -10.64 -14.91
N GLN A 40 16.72 -11.51 -15.28
CA GLN A 40 17.34 -12.45 -14.34
C GLN A 40 18.13 -11.73 -13.25
N ASP A 41 18.87 -10.68 -13.60
CA ASP A 41 19.59 -9.86 -12.63
C ASP A 41 18.63 -9.16 -11.67
N LEU A 42 17.52 -8.62 -12.15
CA LEU A 42 16.47 -8.03 -11.31
C LEU A 42 15.84 -9.06 -10.37
N ALA A 43 15.62 -10.30 -10.82
CA ALA A 43 15.10 -11.35 -9.96
C ALA A 43 16.06 -11.69 -8.81
N LEU A 44 17.37 -11.71 -9.08
CA LEU A 44 18.40 -11.88 -8.04
C LEU A 44 18.41 -10.70 -7.06
N GLN A 45 18.32 -9.46 -7.57
CA GLN A 45 18.23 -8.28 -6.71
C GLN A 45 16.99 -8.30 -5.81
N ILE A 46 15.83 -8.74 -6.31
CA ILE A 46 14.61 -8.88 -5.49
C ILE A 46 14.82 -9.92 -4.39
N ARG A 47 15.44 -11.07 -4.71
CA ARG A 47 15.76 -12.11 -3.72
C ARG A 47 16.65 -11.54 -2.61
N ASP A 48 17.76 -10.90 -3.00
CA ASP A 48 18.75 -10.37 -2.05
C ASP A 48 18.13 -9.25 -1.19
N TYR A 49 17.25 -8.43 -1.77
CA TYR A 49 16.51 -7.41 -1.03
C TYR A 49 15.54 -8.02 0.00
N LYS A 50 14.81 -9.07 -0.37
CA LYS A 50 13.92 -9.80 0.56
C LYS A 50 14.70 -10.40 1.73
N GLU A 51 15.86 -11.00 1.46
CA GLU A 51 16.75 -11.55 2.49
C GLU A 51 17.26 -10.46 3.43
N ALA A 52 17.79 -9.36 2.87
CA ALA A 52 18.27 -8.24 3.67
C ALA A 52 17.16 -7.61 4.54
N TYR A 53 15.92 -7.58 4.05
CA TYR A 53 14.79 -7.07 4.84
C TYR A 53 14.34 -8.06 5.92
N ALA A 54 14.44 -9.37 5.69
CA ALA A 54 14.20 -10.39 6.70
C ALA A 54 15.23 -10.29 7.84
N ASP A 55 16.51 -10.12 7.50
CA ASP A 55 17.58 -9.89 8.48
C ASP A 55 17.36 -8.60 9.28
N TYR A 56 16.92 -7.54 8.61
CA TYR A 56 16.54 -6.29 9.27
C TYR A 56 15.39 -6.51 10.26
N TRP A 57 14.36 -7.25 9.87
CA TRP A 57 13.25 -7.57 10.77
C TRP A 57 13.72 -8.37 11.98
N ASP A 58 14.60 -9.35 11.81
CA ASP A 58 15.18 -10.13 12.91
C ASP A 58 16.06 -9.26 13.83
N SER A 59 16.71 -8.23 13.29
CA SER A 59 17.48 -7.25 14.07
C SER A 59 16.63 -6.37 14.99
N THR A 60 15.29 -6.39 14.84
CA THR A 60 14.38 -5.65 15.73
C THR A 60 14.23 -6.28 17.11
N ALA A 61 14.88 -7.43 17.36
CA ALA A 61 14.81 -8.12 18.64
C ALA A 61 15.18 -7.21 19.81
N GLY A 62 14.25 -7.08 20.77
CA GLY A 62 14.46 -6.34 22.01
C GLY A 62 15.39 -7.05 22.98
N THR A 63 15.59 -6.46 24.17
CA THR A 63 16.37 -7.08 25.25
C THR A 63 15.75 -8.36 25.79
N ASP A 64 14.46 -8.58 25.53
CA ASP A 64 13.72 -9.81 25.84
C ASP A 64 13.77 -10.86 24.71
N GLY A 65 14.50 -10.58 23.62
CA GLY A 65 14.67 -11.46 22.48
C GLY A 65 13.47 -11.51 21.54
N LYS A 66 12.44 -10.68 21.75
CA LYS A 66 11.26 -10.65 20.88
C LYS A 66 11.46 -9.67 19.73
N VAL A 67 11.23 -10.16 18.52
CA VAL A 67 11.18 -9.35 17.30
C VAL A 67 9.83 -8.67 17.15
N VAL A 68 9.75 -7.65 16.31
CA VAL A 68 8.49 -7.00 15.96
C VAL A 68 7.48 -8.04 15.44
N ASP A 69 6.27 -8.03 16.00
CA ASP A 69 5.22 -8.98 15.61
C ASP A 69 4.50 -8.56 14.32
N ALA A 70 4.26 -7.27 14.16
CA ALA A 70 3.63 -6.66 13.00
C ALA A 70 4.00 -5.18 12.88
N VAL A 71 3.93 -4.64 11.67
CA VAL A 71 4.11 -3.22 11.39
C VAL A 71 2.76 -2.60 11.05
N LEU A 72 2.38 -1.55 11.78
CA LEU A 72 1.23 -0.71 11.45
C LEU A 72 1.69 0.45 10.58
N MET A 73 1.08 0.59 9.41
CA MET A 73 1.41 1.67 8.46
C MET A 73 0.17 2.16 7.71
N PRO A 74 0.19 3.37 7.13
CA PRO A 74 -0.90 3.82 6.27
C PRO A 74 -1.06 2.88 5.06
N ALA A 75 -2.31 2.60 4.66
CA ALA A 75 -2.59 1.82 3.45
C ALA A 75 -2.46 2.68 2.17
N ALA A 76 -2.72 3.99 2.27
CA ALA A 76 -2.62 4.94 1.18
C ALA A 76 -2.32 6.36 1.73
N PRO A 77 -1.85 7.30 0.89
CA PRO A 77 -1.64 8.69 1.31
C PRO A 77 -2.93 9.53 1.36
N HIS A 78 -4.10 8.92 1.16
CA HIS A 78 -5.40 9.59 1.11
C HIS A 78 -6.49 8.70 1.74
N ALA A 79 -7.58 9.33 2.21
CA ALA A 79 -8.85 8.63 2.39
C ALA A 79 -9.37 8.14 1.02
N ALA A 80 -10.40 7.29 0.98
CA ALA A 80 -10.92 6.63 -0.24
C ALA A 80 -10.65 7.38 -1.57
N VAL A 81 -9.96 6.75 -2.51
CA VAL A 81 -9.45 7.42 -3.72
C VAL A 81 -10.56 8.06 -4.54
N ILE A 82 -10.40 9.35 -4.89
CA ILE A 82 -11.29 9.99 -5.85
C ILE A 82 -10.88 9.52 -7.27
N PRO A 83 -11.83 9.07 -8.11
CA PRO A 83 -11.53 8.66 -9.48
C PRO A 83 -10.67 9.68 -10.23
N GLY A 84 -9.61 9.21 -10.90
CA GLY A 84 -8.65 10.05 -11.63
C GLY A 84 -7.67 10.88 -10.78
N LYS A 85 -7.75 10.83 -9.44
CA LYS A 85 -6.88 11.60 -8.52
C LYS A 85 -5.90 10.73 -7.72
N TRP A 86 -5.63 9.51 -8.15
CA TRP A 86 -4.62 8.65 -7.52
C TRP A 86 -3.20 9.21 -7.74
N VAL A 87 -2.31 9.07 -6.76
CA VAL A 87 -0.96 9.69 -6.81
C VAL A 87 0.16 8.66 -6.99
N HIS A 88 0.23 7.67 -6.10
CA HIS A 88 1.21 6.58 -6.16
C HIS A 88 0.73 5.39 -5.32
N LEU A 89 1.35 4.21 -5.53
CA LEU A 89 1.03 2.96 -4.84
C LEU A 89 2.11 2.54 -3.82
N ALA A 90 3.09 3.39 -3.55
CA ALA A 90 4.27 3.06 -2.74
C ALA A 90 3.98 2.35 -1.39
N TYR A 91 2.87 2.69 -0.70
CA TYR A 91 2.50 2.08 0.60
C TYR A 91 2.16 0.59 0.49
N THR A 92 1.71 0.12 -0.67
CA THR A 92 1.37 -1.29 -0.91
C THR A 92 2.36 -1.98 -1.85
N GLU A 93 2.99 -1.23 -2.77
CA GLU A 93 4.02 -1.76 -3.69
C GLU A 93 5.20 -2.38 -2.95
N VAL A 94 5.69 -1.74 -1.88
CA VAL A 94 6.81 -2.29 -1.09
C VAL A 94 6.45 -3.65 -0.48
N ILE A 95 5.20 -3.84 -0.07
CA ILE A 95 4.73 -5.09 0.53
C ILE A 95 4.63 -6.19 -0.51
N ASN A 96 4.19 -5.86 -1.73
CA ASN A 96 4.20 -6.79 -2.87
C ASN A 96 5.63 -7.21 -3.26
N VAL A 97 6.59 -6.28 -3.23
CA VAL A 97 8.00 -6.58 -3.52
C VAL A 97 8.59 -7.50 -2.47
N LEU A 98 8.28 -7.26 -1.18
CA LEU A 98 8.74 -8.09 -0.08
C LEU A 98 8.02 -9.44 0.00
N ASP A 99 6.83 -9.56 -0.59
CA ASP A 99 5.96 -10.73 -0.50
C ASP A 99 5.56 -11.01 0.96
N TYR A 100 5.22 -9.92 1.66
CA TYR A 100 4.87 -9.95 3.08
C TYR A 100 3.36 -9.99 3.25
N THR A 101 2.91 -10.59 4.35
CA THR A 101 1.49 -10.65 4.71
C THR A 101 0.97 -9.23 4.94
N SER A 102 -0.23 -8.92 4.42
CA SER A 102 -0.88 -7.63 4.64
C SER A 102 -2.38 -7.76 4.86
N LEU A 103 -2.88 -7.09 5.89
CA LEU A 103 -4.30 -6.93 6.19
C LEU A 103 -4.63 -5.45 6.35
N VAL A 104 -5.64 -4.95 5.64
CA VAL A 104 -6.14 -3.58 5.80
C VAL A 104 -7.45 -3.60 6.56
N ILE A 105 -7.53 -2.83 7.65
CA ILE A 105 -8.76 -2.63 8.43
C ILE A 105 -9.13 -1.14 8.47
N PRO A 106 -10.43 -0.80 8.44
CA PRO A 106 -10.88 0.58 8.65
C PRO A 106 -10.65 0.99 10.11
N VAL A 107 -10.18 2.22 10.33
CA VAL A 107 -9.90 2.73 11.70
C VAL A 107 -10.59 4.04 12.03
N THR A 108 -10.92 4.86 11.03
CA THR A 108 -11.61 6.14 11.24
C THR A 108 -12.24 6.63 9.94
N HIS A 109 -12.89 7.79 9.98
CA HIS A 109 -13.36 8.52 8.81
C HIS A 109 -12.69 9.89 8.74
N ALA A 110 -12.42 10.36 7.53
CA ALA A 110 -11.85 11.68 7.31
C ALA A 110 -12.83 12.78 7.77
N ASN A 111 -12.29 13.81 8.42
CA ASN A 111 -13.05 14.90 9.01
C ASN A 111 -12.48 16.25 8.56
N LYS A 112 -13.22 16.96 7.72
CA LYS A 112 -12.81 18.25 7.15
C LYS A 112 -12.47 19.34 8.17
N GLU A 113 -13.06 19.27 9.37
CA GLU A 113 -12.83 20.24 10.44
C GLU A 113 -11.51 19.96 11.18
N ILE A 114 -11.03 18.72 11.15
CA ILE A 114 -9.80 18.26 11.83
C ILE A 114 -8.64 18.17 10.84
N ASP A 115 -8.89 17.68 9.63
CA ASP A 115 -7.92 17.42 8.57
C ASP A 115 -7.48 18.73 7.89
N ILE A 116 -7.05 19.71 8.67
CA ILE A 116 -6.56 21.00 8.19
C ILE A 116 -5.08 20.85 7.85
N ARG A 117 -4.74 21.08 6.57
CA ARG A 117 -3.36 21.03 6.10
C ARG A 117 -2.46 21.98 6.93
N PRO A 118 -1.43 21.47 7.63
CA PRO A 118 -0.51 22.34 8.34
C PRO A 118 0.31 23.17 7.34
N PRO A 119 0.70 24.42 7.69
CA PRO A 119 1.47 25.30 6.80
C PRO A 119 2.92 24.83 6.58
N TYR A 120 3.36 23.77 7.26
CA TYR A 120 4.72 23.24 7.18
C TYR A 120 4.73 21.87 6.51
N GLY A 121 5.51 21.79 5.43
CA GLY A 121 5.80 20.55 4.72
C GLY A 121 5.75 20.76 3.23
N ASN A 122 6.85 20.45 2.54
CA ASN A 122 6.89 20.32 1.09
C ASN A 122 6.17 19.02 0.66
N ILE A 123 4.95 18.83 1.14
CA ILE A 123 4.05 17.77 0.68
C ILE A 123 3.68 18.18 -0.74
N SER A 124 4.13 17.37 -1.70
CA SER A 124 4.09 17.68 -3.12
C SER A 124 2.72 18.23 -3.53
N SER A 125 2.69 19.18 -4.46
CA SER A 125 1.46 19.72 -5.06
C SER A 125 0.57 18.66 -5.74
N ARG A 126 1.00 17.39 -5.76
CA ARG A 126 0.28 16.26 -6.34
C ARG A 126 -0.82 15.71 -5.44
N PHE A 127 -0.81 16.02 -4.15
CA PHE A 127 -1.89 15.61 -3.24
C PHE A 127 -3.05 16.61 -3.32
N THR A 128 -4.24 16.14 -3.66
CA THR A 128 -5.44 16.97 -3.74
C THR A 128 -5.98 17.25 -2.34
N ASP A 129 -5.99 18.52 -1.95
CA ASP A 129 -6.51 19.01 -0.66
C ASP A 129 -8.02 19.26 -0.72
N ASP A 130 -8.77 18.25 -1.19
CA ASP A 130 -10.23 18.33 -1.38
C ASP A 130 -10.95 17.76 -0.14
N ARG A 131 -10.82 18.50 0.97
CA ARG A 131 -11.30 18.06 2.30
C ARG A 131 -12.80 17.81 2.34
N GLU A 132 -13.56 18.57 1.55
CA GLU A 132 -15.00 18.35 1.41
C GLU A 132 -15.29 17.04 0.68
N ALA A 133 -14.56 16.72 -0.39
CA ALA A 133 -14.74 15.45 -1.11
C ALA A 133 -14.35 14.22 -0.27
N TYR A 134 -13.40 14.36 0.65
CA TYR A 134 -12.98 13.27 1.54
C TYR A 134 -13.79 13.18 2.84
N HIS A 135 -14.61 14.18 3.19
CA HIS A 135 -15.31 14.16 4.47
C HIS A 135 -16.25 12.95 4.59
N GLY A 136 -16.10 12.20 5.69
CA GLY A 136 -16.85 10.97 5.93
C GLY A 136 -16.34 9.75 5.15
N ALA A 137 -15.27 9.88 4.36
CA ALA A 137 -14.67 8.74 3.68
C ALA A 137 -13.90 7.85 4.67
N PRO A 138 -13.93 6.51 4.52
CA PRO A 138 -13.21 5.62 5.41
C PRO A 138 -11.69 5.77 5.22
N VAL A 139 -10.98 5.69 6.35
CA VAL A 139 -9.53 5.67 6.43
C VAL A 139 -9.12 4.33 7.04
N GLY A 140 -8.24 3.62 6.35
CA GLY A 140 -7.72 2.33 6.79
C GLY A 140 -6.23 2.37 7.09
N ILE A 141 -5.80 1.49 7.98
CA ILE A 141 -4.39 1.17 8.19
C ILE A 141 -4.10 -0.23 7.65
N GLN A 142 -2.85 -0.42 7.24
CA GLN A 142 -2.30 -1.69 6.84
C GLN A 142 -1.52 -2.29 8.01
N ILE A 143 -1.81 -3.54 8.33
CA ILE A 143 -1.10 -4.38 9.30
C ILE A 143 -0.26 -5.37 8.50
N VAL A 144 1.05 -5.25 8.61
CA VAL A 144 2.01 -6.04 7.86
C VAL A 144 2.68 -7.07 8.76
N GLY A 145 2.68 -8.32 8.32
CA GLY A 145 3.45 -9.42 8.91
C GLY A 145 4.49 -9.96 7.96
N ARG A 146 5.30 -10.90 8.43
CA ARG A 146 6.27 -11.58 7.57
C ARG A 146 5.55 -12.49 6.56
N LEU A 147 6.35 -13.04 5.65
CA LEU A 147 5.91 -14.13 4.78
C LEU A 147 5.38 -15.31 5.63
N TRP A 148 4.22 -15.86 5.26
CA TRP A 148 3.56 -16.98 5.95
C TRP A 148 3.02 -16.70 7.37
N GLU A 149 2.73 -15.44 7.69
CA GLU A 149 2.15 -15.02 8.99
C GLU A 149 0.67 -14.61 8.88
N GLU A 150 -0.06 -15.12 7.89
CA GLU A 150 -1.45 -14.74 7.62
C GLU A 150 -2.36 -14.88 8.84
N GLU A 151 -2.32 -16.02 9.54
CA GLU A 151 -3.17 -16.25 10.73
C GLU A 151 -2.81 -15.32 11.89
N LYS A 152 -1.51 -15.03 12.07
CA LYS A 152 -1.01 -14.11 13.09
C LYS A 152 -1.52 -12.69 12.83
N ILE A 153 -1.45 -12.24 11.57
CA ILE A 153 -1.91 -10.90 11.19
C ILE A 153 -3.42 -10.77 11.26
N ILE A 154 -4.17 -11.82 10.93
CA ILE A 154 -5.62 -11.85 11.15
C ILE A 154 -5.96 -11.67 12.63
N GLU A 155 -5.26 -12.37 13.53
CA GLU A 155 -5.53 -12.27 14.96
C GLU A 155 -5.14 -10.90 15.54
N ILE A 156 -4.01 -10.34 15.12
CA ILE A 156 -3.62 -8.96 15.45
C ILE A 156 -4.68 -7.98 14.93
N GLY A 157 -5.21 -8.19 13.72
CA GLY A 157 -6.29 -7.38 13.16
C GLY A 157 -7.54 -7.36 14.03
N LYS A 158 -7.99 -8.52 14.51
CA LYS A 158 -9.13 -8.60 15.45
C LYS A 158 -8.85 -7.86 16.76
N TYR A 159 -7.63 -7.98 17.27
CA TYR A 159 -7.23 -7.29 18.50
C TYR A 159 -7.25 -5.77 18.33
N VAL A 160 -6.75 -5.26 17.20
CA VAL A 160 -6.78 -3.83 16.88
C VAL A 160 -8.23 -3.35 16.71
N GLU A 161 -9.08 -4.09 16.00
CA GLU A 161 -10.50 -3.76 15.84
C GLU A 161 -11.23 -3.68 17.20
N MET A 162 -10.98 -4.63 18.10
CA MET A 162 -11.54 -4.63 19.45
C MET A 162 -11.15 -3.36 20.22
N LEU A 163 -9.86 -2.99 20.21
CA LEU A 163 -9.38 -1.78 20.88
C LEU A 163 -9.99 -0.48 20.33
N LEU A 164 -10.23 -0.43 19.01
CA LEU A 164 -10.87 0.72 18.37
C LEU A 164 -12.34 0.84 18.78
N ASN A 165 -13.06 -0.28 18.88
CA ASN A 165 -14.45 -0.31 19.32
C ASN A 165 -14.60 0.06 20.81
N ASP A 166 -13.73 -0.47 21.67
CA ASP A 166 -13.73 -0.13 23.09
C ASP A 166 -13.40 1.36 23.31
N GLY A 167 -12.45 1.91 22.56
CA GLY A 167 -12.11 3.34 22.61
C GLY A 167 -13.25 4.25 22.15
N ASN A 168 -14.04 3.85 21.15
CA ASN A 168 -15.24 4.59 20.75
C ASN A 168 -16.31 4.57 21.85
N SER A 169 -16.50 3.45 22.54
CA SER A 169 -17.47 3.35 23.64
C SER A 169 -17.13 4.22 24.85
N LEU A 170 -15.85 4.58 25.03
CA LEU A 170 -15.38 5.48 26.10
C LEU A 170 -15.50 6.97 25.72
N ASN A 171 -15.54 7.31 24.42
CA ASN A 171 -15.71 8.68 23.94
C ASN A 171 -17.19 9.11 23.84
N ASP A 172 -18.12 8.17 23.97
CA ASP A 172 -19.58 8.40 24.01
C ASP A 172 -20.15 8.59 25.44
N LEU A 173 -19.29 8.67 26.46
CA LEU A 173 -19.60 8.96 27.87
C LEU A 173 -19.13 10.37 28.28
#